data_AF-A0A7Y0AHE0-F1
#
_entry.id   AF-A0A7Y0AHE0-F1
#
_cell.length_a   1.000
_cell.length_b   1.000
_cell.length_c   1.000
_cell.angle_alpha   90.00
_cell.angle_beta   90.00
_cell.angle_gamma   90.00
#
_symmetry.space_group_name_H-M   'P 1'
#
loop_
_entity.id
_entity.type
_entity.pdbx_description
1 polymer ?
#
loop_
_entity_poly.entity_id
_entity_poly.type
_entity_poly.pdbx_seq_one_letter_code
_entity_poly.pdbx_strand_id
1 'polypeptide(L)'
;MPTTVSYQTNVWPILKNNCRDACHNPQSASAYANFNMDDFSQVQHYSTTPPNFGGLTMPYLLGNIKHEAGYVNMPVGAAKLSDCDIATIEAWIKAGALNN
;
A
#
# COMPACT_ATOMS: atom_id res chain seq x y z
N MET A 1 9.10 -6.96 23.63
CA MET A 1 9.07 -7.52 22.26
C MET A 1 8.36 -6.51 21.40
N PRO A 2 8.83 -6.14 20.20
CA PRO A 2 8.01 -5.31 19.34
C PRO A 2 6.75 -6.11 18.99
N THR A 3 5.58 -5.52 19.21
CA THR A 3 4.32 -6.05 18.70
C THR A 3 4.41 -6.06 17.18
N THR A 4 4.43 -7.25 16.58
CA THR A 4 4.38 -7.42 15.13
C THR A 4 3.12 -6.73 14.61
N VAL A 5 3.26 -5.78 13.67
CA VAL A 5 2.11 -5.16 13.00
C VAL A 5 1.37 -6.25 12.23
N SER A 6 0.08 -6.39 12.49
CA SER A 6 -0.79 -7.34 11.79
C SER A 6 -1.41 -6.69 10.56
N TYR A 7 -1.38 -7.39 9.45
CA TYR A 7 -2.08 -6.97 8.24
C TYR A 7 -3.57 -6.80 8.50
N GLN A 8 -4.25 -7.82 9.05
CA GLN A 8 -5.71 -7.75 9.13
C GLN A 8 -6.21 -6.73 10.16
N THR A 9 -5.49 -6.51 11.25
CA THR A 9 -5.97 -5.65 12.35
C THR A 9 -5.43 -4.22 12.31
N ASN A 10 -4.23 -4.00 11.75
CA ASN A 10 -3.61 -2.67 11.74
C ASN A 10 -3.58 -2.05 10.33
N VAL A 11 -3.24 -2.81 9.30
CA VAL A 11 -2.99 -2.28 7.95
C VAL A 11 -4.24 -2.29 7.08
N TRP A 12 -4.98 -3.39 7.10
CA TRP A 12 -6.14 -3.59 6.23
C TRP A 12 -7.23 -2.54 6.44
N PRO A 13 -7.58 -2.10 7.67
CA PRO A 13 -8.55 -1.01 7.84
C PRO A 13 -8.13 0.28 7.14
N ILE A 14 -6.82 0.60 7.14
CA ILE A 14 -6.26 1.78 6.49
C ILE A 14 -6.34 1.64 4.96
N LEU A 15 -5.85 0.52 4.42
CA LEU A 15 -5.87 0.27 2.97
C LEU A 15 -7.30 0.15 2.44
N LYS A 16 -8.20 -0.48 3.22
CA LYS A 16 -9.59 -0.65 2.85
C LYS A 16 -10.28 0.71 2.68
N ASN A 17 -10.16 1.58 3.69
CA ASN A 17 -10.84 2.87 3.71
C ASN A 17 -10.29 3.87 2.68
N ASN A 18 -8.97 3.86 2.42
CA ASN A 18 -8.34 4.88 1.61
C ASN A 18 -8.00 4.43 0.18
N CYS A 19 -8.06 3.13 -0.12
CA CYS A 19 -7.58 2.59 -1.39
C CYS A 19 -8.58 1.60 -2.01
N ARG A 20 -8.93 0.52 -1.30
CA ARG A 20 -9.83 -0.53 -1.83
C ARG A 20 -11.23 0.02 -2.09
N ASP A 21 -11.86 0.60 -1.09
CA ASP A 21 -13.24 1.10 -1.19
C ASP A 21 -13.33 2.33 -2.13
N ALA A 22 -12.22 3.03 -2.35
CA ALA A 22 -12.14 4.17 -3.27
C ALA A 22 -11.98 3.76 -4.74
N CYS A 23 -10.97 2.92 -5.07
CA CYS A 23 -10.61 2.63 -6.47
C CYS A 23 -10.10 1.21 -6.73
N HIS A 24 -9.45 0.55 -5.76
CA HIS A 24 -8.79 -0.74 -5.96
C HIS A 24 -9.63 -1.94 -5.50
N ASN A 25 -10.94 -1.93 -5.80
CA ASN A 25 -11.85 -3.05 -5.55
C ASN A 25 -11.99 -3.97 -6.79
N PRO A 26 -12.57 -5.17 -6.66
CA PRO A 26 -12.68 -6.12 -7.77
C PRO A 26 -13.42 -5.57 -8.99
N GLN A 27 -14.39 -4.67 -8.80
CA GLN A 27 -15.22 -4.14 -9.87
C GLN A 27 -14.50 -3.07 -10.70
N SER A 28 -13.61 -2.30 -10.08
CA SER A 28 -12.87 -1.23 -10.75
C SER A 28 -11.40 -1.53 -11.01
N ALA A 29 -10.89 -2.70 -10.59
CA ALA A 29 -9.48 -3.07 -10.73
C ALA A 29 -8.93 -2.87 -12.16
N SER A 30 -9.68 -3.24 -13.20
CA SER A 30 -9.25 -3.08 -14.60
C SER A 30 -9.04 -1.63 -15.03
N ALA A 31 -9.70 -0.67 -14.39
CA ALA A 31 -9.50 0.77 -14.62
C ALA A 31 -8.30 1.34 -13.86
N TYR A 32 -7.86 0.67 -12.79
CA TYR A 32 -6.82 1.14 -11.88
C TYR A 32 -5.65 0.15 -11.79
N ALA A 33 -4.93 0.02 -12.91
CA ALA A 33 -3.71 -0.79 -13.06
C ALA A 33 -3.90 -2.31 -12.86
N ASN A 34 -5.12 -2.82 -13.08
CA ASN A 34 -5.49 -4.21 -12.79
C ASN A 34 -5.21 -4.60 -11.33
N PHE A 35 -5.28 -3.63 -10.42
CA PHE A 35 -4.97 -3.86 -9.01
C PHE A 35 -6.25 -4.03 -8.18
N ASN A 36 -6.47 -5.25 -7.71
CA ASN A 36 -7.52 -5.62 -6.77
C ASN A 36 -6.92 -5.87 -5.37
N MET A 37 -7.31 -5.06 -4.39
CA MET A 37 -6.83 -5.18 -3.01
C MET A 37 -7.51 -6.28 -2.19
N ASP A 38 -8.60 -6.89 -2.69
CA ASP A 38 -9.17 -8.10 -2.06
C ASP A 38 -8.26 -9.32 -2.25
N ASP A 39 -7.36 -9.26 -3.23
CA ASP A 39 -6.31 -10.24 -3.44
C ASP A 39 -5.02 -9.80 -2.73
N PHE A 40 -4.77 -10.41 -1.57
CA PHE A 40 -3.58 -10.12 -0.78
C PHE A 40 -2.27 -10.30 -1.57
N SER A 41 -2.21 -11.23 -2.54
CA SER A 41 -0.99 -11.44 -3.32
C SER A 41 -0.61 -10.20 -4.13
N GLN A 42 -1.60 -9.44 -4.62
CA GLN A 42 -1.37 -8.17 -5.31
C GLN A 42 -0.95 -7.07 -4.34
N VAL A 43 -1.60 -6.99 -3.18
CA VAL A 43 -1.21 -6.03 -2.13
C VAL A 43 0.23 -6.26 -1.72
N GLN A 44 0.60 -7.54 -1.49
CA GLN A 44 1.95 -7.93 -1.14
C GLN A 44 2.94 -7.59 -2.27
N HIS A 45 2.60 -7.90 -3.53
CA HIS A 45 3.44 -7.58 -4.68
C HIS A 45 3.84 -6.11 -4.73
N TYR A 46 2.87 -5.18 -4.60
CA TYR A 46 3.15 -3.74 -4.60
C TYR A 46 3.84 -3.24 -3.33
N SER A 47 3.71 -3.99 -2.23
CA SER A 47 4.32 -3.69 -0.93
C SER A 47 5.75 -4.21 -0.81
N THR A 48 6.18 -5.12 -1.67
CA THR A 48 7.52 -5.74 -1.65
C THR A 48 8.26 -5.63 -2.97
N THR A 49 7.87 -4.70 -3.87
CA THR A 49 8.62 -4.47 -5.11
C THR A 49 10.09 -4.19 -4.80
N PRO A 50 11.03 -4.80 -5.55
CA PRO A 50 12.44 -4.68 -5.25
C PRO A 50 12.93 -3.23 -5.45
N PRO A 51 14.02 -2.84 -4.77
CA PRO A 51 14.73 -1.61 -5.13
C PRO A 51 15.05 -1.58 -6.63
N ASN A 52 14.94 -0.40 -7.23
CA ASN A 52 15.10 -0.16 -8.68
C ASN A 52 14.00 -0.77 -9.57
N PHE A 53 12.86 -1.18 -9.04
CA PHE A 53 11.67 -1.46 -9.84
C PHE A 53 11.30 -0.22 -10.65
N GLY A 54 11.66 -0.18 -11.94
CA GLY A 54 11.53 1.04 -12.76
C GLY A 54 12.39 2.22 -12.31
N GLY A 55 13.51 1.98 -11.61
CA GLY A 55 14.39 3.04 -11.07
C GLY A 55 13.91 3.65 -9.75
N LEU A 56 12.89 3.06 -9.11
CA LEU A 56 12.32 3.52 -7.85
C LEU A 56 13.16 3.10 -6.64
N THR A 57 13.14 3.90 -5.57
CA THR A 57 14.04 3.75 -4.41
C THR A 57 13.44 3.00 -3.22
N MET A 58 12.13 2.74 -3.24
CA MET A 58 11.37 2.04 -2.20
C MET A 58 10.18 1.27 -2.79
N PRO A 59 9.52 0.38 -2.02
CA PRO A 59 8.36 -0.35 -2.51
C PRO A 59 7.28 0.57 -3.08
N TYR A 60 6.65 0.14 -4.19
CA TYR A 60 5.73 0.98 -4.97
C TYR A 60 4.64 1.59 -4.08
N LEU A 61 3.92 0.74 -3.34
CA LEU A 61 2.84 1.17 -2.43
C LEU A 61 3.32 2.22 -1.42
N LEU A 62 4.52 2.06 -0.85
CA LEU A 62 5.06 2.99 0.15
C LEU A 62 5.37 4.36 -0.47
N GLY A 63 6.01 4.39 -1.64
CA GLY A 63 6.29 5.66 -2.31
C GLY A 63 5.03 6.37 -2.80
N ASN A 64 4.02 5.60 -3.26
CA ASN A 64 2.73 6.15 -3.67
C ASN A 64 2.01 6.86 -2.52
N ILE A 65 1.97 6.27 -1.32
CA ILE A 65 1.28 6.87 -0.16
C ILE A 65 2.10 7.96 0.54
N LYS A 66 3.43 7.97 0.35
CA LYS A 66 4.31 9.05 0.83
C LYS A 66 4.34 10.26 -0.11
N HIS A 67 3.81 10.11 -1.32
CA HIS A 67 3.88 11.12 -2.40
C HIS A 67 5.34 11.45 -2.75
N GLU A 68 6.19 10.41 -2.82
CA GLU A 68 7.60 10.57 -3.16
C GLU A 68 7.78 10.89 -4.65
N ALA A 69 8.86 11.60 -4.98
CA ALA A 69 9.20 11.92 -6.36
C ALA A 69 9.37 10.65 -7.21
N GLY A 70 8.74 10.62 -8.39
CA GLY A 70 8.77 9.46 -9.29
C GLY A 70 7.66 8.43 -9.05
N TYR A 71 6.83 8.60 -8.02
CA TYR A 71 5.67 7.75 -7.75
C TYR A 71 4.37 8.46 -8.14
N VAL A 72 3.32 7.68 -8.43
CA VAL A 72 1.97 8.22 -8.62
C VAL A 72 1.36 8.50 -7.24
N ASN A 73 1.01 9.74 -6.95
CA ASN A 73 0.42 10.09 -5.66
C ASN A 73 -0.89 9.35 -5.42
N MET A 74 -0.97 8.61 -4.32
CA MET A 74 -2.16 7.89 -3.88
C MET A 74 -2.61 8.38 -2.49
N PRO A 75 -3.92 8.49 -2.21
CA PRO A 75 -5.02 8.28 -3.16
C PRO A 75 -5.08 9.36 -4.25
N VAL A 76 -5.46 8.99 -5.49
CA VAL A 76 -5.45 9.92 -6.64
C VAL A 76 -6.38 11.10 -6.39
N GLY A 77 -5.86 12.32 -6.56
CA GLY A 77 -6.65 13.55 -6.39
C GLY A 77 -7.07 13.85 -4.95
N ALA A 78 -6.57 13.09 -3.97
CA ALA A 78 -6.82 13.30 -2.55
C ALA A 78 -5.55 13.75 -1.82
N ALA A 79 -5.73 14.19 -0.58
CA ALA A 79 -4.61 14.47 0.32
C ALA A 79 -3.83 13.19 0.64
N LYS A 80 -2.54 13.37 0.96
CA LYS A 80 -1.68 12.32 1.50
C LYS A 80 -2.30 11.73 2.78
N LEU A 81 -2.09 10.44 3.01
CA LEU A 81 -2.45 9.78 4.28
C LEU A 81 -1.79 10.46 5.47
N SER A 82 -2.35 10.24 6.66
CA SER A 82 -1.74 10.72 7.90
C SER A 82 -0.38 10.06 8.13
N ASP A 83 0.52 10.77 8.81
CA ASP A 83 1.85 10.23 9.11
C ASP A 83 1.77 8.95 9.97
N CYS A 84 0.76 8.82 10.84
CA CYS A 84 0.51 7.62 11.63
C CYS A 84 0.12 6.42 10.77
N ASP A 85 -0.75 6.63 9.77
CA ASP A 85 -1.19 5.57 8.85
C ASP A 85 -0.03 5.11 7.98
N ILE A 86 0.75 6.06 7.44
CA ILE A 86 1.96 5.78 6.66
C ILE A 86 2.96 5.00 7.50
N ALA A 87 3.21 5.42 8.75
CA ALA A 87 4.14 4.73 9.65
C ALA A 87 3.70 3.29 9.95
N THR A 88 2.39 3.06 10.12
CA THR A 88 1.83 1.72 10.34
C THR A 88 2.05 0.81 9.13
N ILE A 89 1.75 1.32 7.92
CA ILE A 89 1.97 0.57 6.67
C ILE A 89 3.48 0.33 6.45
N GLU A 90 4.32 1.33 6.68
CA GLU A 90 5.77 1.21 6.53
C GLU A 90 6.37 0.16 7.48
N ALA A 91 5.92 0.12 8.73
CA ALA A 91 6.36 -0.88 9.70
C ALA A 91 5.99 -2.31 9.25
N TRP A 92 4.78 -2.49 8.73
CA TRP A 92 4.35 -3.78 8.16
C TRP A 92 5.14 -4.18 6.91
N ILE A 93 5.42 -3.24 6.00
CA ILE A 93 6.27 -3.47 4.82
C ILE A 93 7.68 -3.91 5.25
N LYS A 94 8.28 -3.20 6.22
CA LYS A 94 9.60 -3.54 6.77
C LYS A 94 9.62 -4.90 7.47
N ALA A 95 8.49 -5.35 8.01
CA ALA A 95 8.31 -6.68 8.58
C ALA A 95 8.11 -7.79 7.52
N GLY A 96 8.17 -7.45 6.22
CA GLY A 96 8.06 -8.41 5.12
C GLY A 96 6.66 -8.50 4.50
N ALA A 97 5.78 -7.54 4.78
CA ALA A 97 4.41 -7.51 4.26
C ALA A 97 3.68 -8.84 4.46
N LEU A 98 3.64 -9.32 5.72
CA LEU A 98 3.08 -10.62 6.09
C LEU A 98 1.54 -10.60 6.06
N ASN A 99 0.93 -11.75 5.78
CA ASN A 99 -0.53 -11.92 5.87
C ASN A 99 -0.92 -12.45 7.26
N ASN A 100 -0.92 -11.58 8.27
CA ASN A 100 -1.00 -11.95 9.69
C ASN A 100 -1.92 -11.06 10.55
#